data_AF-A0A962XZ43-F1
#
_entry.id   AF-A0A962XZ43-F1
#
_cell.length_a   1.000
_cell.length_b   1.000
_cell.length_c   1.000
_cell.angle_alpha   90.00
_cell.angle_beta   90.00
_cell.angle_gamma   90.00
#
_symmetry.space_group_name_H-M   'P 1'
#
loop_
_entity.id
_entity.type
_entity.pdbx_description
1 polymer ?
#
loop_
_entity_poly.entity_id
_entity_poly.type
_entity_poly.pdbx_seq_one_letter_code
_entity_poly.pdbx_strand_id
1 'polypeptide(L)' 'MSGTLPGTKSTCGQMASCEEARFYLTQCGVSRLDGDGVPCARLCNR' A
#
# COMPACT_ATOMS: atom_id res chain seq x y z
N MET A 1 -14.79 -5.63 -16.98
CA MET A 1 -13.45 -5.76 -16.39
C MET A 1 -13.39 -4.83 -15.20
N SER A 2 -13.48 -5.37 -13.98
CA SER A 2 -13.56 -4.59 -12.74
C SER A 2 -12.18 -4.06 -12.38
N GLY A 3 -11.78 -2.96 -13.03
CA GLY A 3 -10.59 -2.21 -12.67
C GLY A 3 -10.86 -1.42 -11.39
N THR A 4 -10.40 -1.95 -10.26
CA THR A 4 -10.17 -1.12 -9.06
C THR A 4 -9.22 0.00 -9.48
N LEU A 5 -9.74 1.23 -9.59
CA LEU A 5 -8.95 2.41 -9.94
C LEU A 5 -7.69 2.46 -9.06
N PRO A 6 -6.47 2.49 -9.63
CA PRO A 6 -5.21 2.52 -8.88
C PRO A 6 -4.93 3.86 -8.17
N GLY A 7 -5.97 4.62 -7.83
CA GLY A 7 -5.87 5.97 -7.27
C GLY A 7 -6.42 6.13 -5.86
N THR A 8 -7.15 5.15 -5.31
CA THR A 8 -7.80 5.29 -4.00
C THR A 8 -7.30 4.30 -2.95
N LYS A 9 -6.38 3.40 -3.32
CA LYS A 9 -5.78 2.42 -2.39
C LYS A 9 -4.97 3.16 -1.34
N SER A 10 -5.61 3.33 -0.20
CA SER A 10 -5.15 4.17 0.90
C SER A 10 -4.77 3.36 2.13
N THR A 11 -5.10 2.07 2.10
CA THR A 11 -5.05 1.17 3.24
C THR A 11 -4.48 -0.17 2.79
N CYS A 12 -3.80 -0.83 3.72
CA CYS A 12 -3.12 -2.10 3.46
C CYS A 12 -4.05 -3.23 3.01
N GLY A 13 -5.32 -3.22 3.44
CA GLY A 13 -6.29 -4.25 3.02
C GLY A 13 -6.70 -4.15 1.55
N GLN A 14 -6.43 -3.01 0.89
CA GLN A 14 -6.70 -2.82 -0.54
C GLN A 14 -5.50 -3.18 -1.42
N MET A 15 -4.36 -3.48 -0.82
CA MET A 15 -3.10 -3.81 -1.48
C MET A 15 -2.88 -5.31 -1.46
N ALA A 16 -2.39 -5.84 -2.57
CA ALA A 16 -2.16 -7.28 -2.69
C ALA A 16 -0.75 -7.69 -2.21
N SER A 17 0.20 -6.76 -2.20
CA SER A 17 1.62 -7.06 -1.95
C SER A 17 2.38 -5.90 -1.31
N CYS A 18 3.51 -6.25 -0.69
CA CYS A 18 4.44 -5.31 -0.08
C CYS A 18 5.02 -4.31 -1.12
N GLU A 19 5.35 -4.76 -2.34
CA GLU A 19 5.79 -3.83 -3.40
C GLU A 19 4.72 -2.80 -3.76
N GLU A 20 3.45 -3.23 -3.83
CA GLU A 20 2.35 -2.30 -4.11
C GLU A 20 2.23 -1.26 -2.99
N ALA A 21 2.30 -1.68 -1.73
CA ALA A 21 2.30 -0.75 -0.59
C ALA A 21 3.46 0.25 -0.64
N ARG A 22 4.67 -0.21 -0.99
CA ARG A 22 5.85 0.65 -1.20
C ARG A 22 5.63 1.64 -2.33
N PHE A 23 5.12 1.19 -3.47
CA PHE A 23 4.89 2.05 -4.63
C PHE A 23 3.92 3.19 -4.30
N TYR A 24 2.84 2.94 -3.55
CA TYR A 24 1.92 4.01 -3.14
C TYR A 24 2.48 4.89 -2.03
N LEU A 25 3.31 4.33 -1.13
CA LEU A 25 4.03 5.14 -0.15
C LEU A 25 4.97 6.12 -0.85
N THR A 26 5.75 5.67 -1.85
CA THR A 26 6.77 6.49 -2.52
C THR A 26 6.18 7.35 -3.65
N GLN A 27 5.28 6.81 -4.47
CA GLN A 27 4.70 7.56 -5.60
C GLN A 27 3.53 8.44 -5.21
N CYS A 28 2.65 7.96 -4.33
CA CYS A 28 1.50 8.74 -3.88
C CYS A 28 1.75 9.46 -2.55
N GLY A 29 2.86 9.19 -1.86
CA GLY A 29 3.16 9.84 -0.58
C GLY A 29 2.20 9.42 0.54
N VAL A 30 1.63 8.21 0.46
CA VAL A 30 0.61 7.74 1.39
C VAL A 30 1.26 7.30 2.70
N SER A 31 1.66 8.27 3.52
CA SER A 31 2.34 8.09 4.82
C SER A 31 1.53 7.25 5.82
N ARG A 32 0.21 7.20 5.66
CA ARG A 32 -0.71 6.32 6.41
C ARG A 32 -0.53 4.81 6.15
N LEU A 33 0.25 4.43 5.14
CA LEU A 33 0.69 3.04 4.94
C LEU A 33 1.90 2.71 5.82
N ASP A 34 2.69 3.71 6.21
CA ASP A 34 3.88 3.57 7.03
C ASP A 34 3.50 3.50 8.51
N GLY A 35 3.94 2.44 9.19
CA GLY A 35 3.78 2.28 10.64
C GLY A 35 5.11 2.41 11.39
N ASP A 36 6.19 1.86 10.84
CA ASP A 36 7.51 1.75 11.49
C ASP A 36 8.65 1.73 10.43
N GLY A 37 8.50 2.46 9.32
CA GLY A 37 9.44 2.40 8.18
C GLY A 37 9.20 1.21 7.23
N VAL A 38 8.18 0.40 7.49
CA VAL A 38 7.69 -0.65 6.59
C VAL A 38 6.25 -0.36 6.22
N PRO A 39 5.95 -0.09 4.93
CA PRO A 39 4.58 0.14 4.50
C PRO A 39 3.79 -1.16 4.59
N CYS A 40 2.68 -1.13 5.30
CA CYS A 40 1.85 -2.30 5.52
C CYS A 40 2.63 -3.48 6.08
N ALA A 41 3.09 -3.35 7.32
CA ALA A 41 3.74 -4.45 8.05
C ALA A 41 2.97 -5.78 7.96
N ARG A 42 1.63 -5.77 7.90
CA ARG A 42 0.83 -7.01 7.70
C ARG A 42 1.04 -7.71 6.34
N LEU A 43 1.42 -6.97 5.30
CA LEU A 43 1.74 -7.49 3.97
C LEU A 43 3.24 -7.81 3.82
N CYS A 44 4.11 -7.00 4.41
CA CYS A 44 5.57 -7.15 4.32
C CYS A 44 6.19 -8.08 5.39
N ASN A 45 5.47 -8.36 6.47
CA ASN A 45 5.92 -9.20 7.59
C ASN A 45 5.19 -10.56 7.60
N ARG A 46 4.83 -11.05 6.41
CA ARG A 46 4.22 -12.36 6.16
C ARG A 46 5.16 -13.25 5.36
#